data_AF-A0A529FHC5-F1
#
_entry.id   AF-A0A529FHC5-F1
#
_cell.length_a   1.000
_cell.length_b   1.000
_cell.length_c   1.000
_cell.angle_alpha   90.00
_cell.angle_beta   90.00
_cell.angle_gamma   90.00
#
_symmetry.space_group_name_H-M   'P 1'
#
loop_
_entity.id
_entity.type
_entity.pdbx_description
1 polymer ?
#
loop_
_entity_poly.entity_id
_entity_poly.type
_entity_poly.pdbx_seq_one_letter_code
_entity_poly.pdbx_strand_id
1 'polypeptide(L)'
;AAWMRAQNEVLVTDTTMRDGHQSLLATRMRTHDIAGIAGTYARALPQLLSLECWGGATFDVAMRFLTEDPWERLGKVREAAPNLLLQMLLRGANGVGYTNYPDNVVQHFVRQAAAGGVDLFRVFDCLNWVENMRVAMDAVGAEGKLIEAAMCYTGDILDPARAKYNLKYYV
;
A
#
# COMPACT_ATOMS: atom_id res chain seq x y z
N ALA A 1 14.39 3.20 6.99
CA ALA A 1 14.71 4.55 6.46
C ALA A 1 16.21 4.76 6.19
N ALA A 2 17.09 4.74 7.21
CA ALA A 2 18.52 5.02 7.01
C ALA A 2 19.19 4.10 5.96
N TRP A 3 18.90 2.79 6.00
CA TRP A 3 19.37 1.83 5.01
C TRP A 3 18.95 2.19 3.58
N MET A 4 17.68 2.54 3.35
CA MET A 4 17.16 2.94 2.03
C MET A 4 17.89 4.17 1.49
N ARG A 5 18.12 5.18 2.35
CA ARG A 5 18.82 6.41 1.97
C ARG A 5 20.30 6.20 1.66
N ALA A 6 20.90 5.12 2.19
CA ALA A 6 22.29 4.78 1.96
C ALA A 6 22.53 3.93 0.70
N GLN A 7 21.47 3.45 0.03
CA GLN A 7 21.62 2.72 -1.23
C GLN A 7 22.02 3.67 -2.36
N ASN A 8 22.94 3.24 -3.22
CA ASN A 8 23.31 3.98 -4.42
C ASN A 8 22.37 3.63 -5.59
N GLU A 9 21.93 2.38 -5.63
CA GLU A 9 21.00 1.85 -6.61
C GLU A 9 19.55 2.25 -6.29
N VAL A 10 18.76 2.43 -7.35
CA VAL A 10 17.32 2.62 -7.20
C VAL A 10 16.67 1.32 -6.69
N LEU A 11 15.90 1.45 -5.61
CA LEU A 11 15.11 0.36 -5.07
C LEU A 11 13.78 0.22 -5.84
N VAL A 12 13.31 -1.01 -6.02
CA VAL A 12 12.13 -1.31 -6.84
C VAL A 12 11.04 -1.96 -5.99
N THR A 13 9.83 -1.43 -6.10
CA THR A 13 8.58 -2.05 -5.63
C THR A 13 7.84 -2.64 -6.82
N ASP A 14 7.48 -3.91 -6.74
CA ASP A 14 6.66 -4.55 -7.78
C ASP A 14 5.17 -4.36 -7.48
N THR A 15 4.41 -3.84 -8.44
CA THR A 15 2.96 -3.54 -8.30
C THR A 15 2.05 -4.53 -9.02
N THR A 16 2.59 -5.62 -9.56
CA THR A 16 1.87 -6.61 -10.35
C THR A 16 0.73 -7.23 -9.57
N MET A 17 0.91 -7.47 -8.26
CA MET A 17 -0.08 -8.12 -7.40
C MET A 17 -1.19 -7.18 -6.89
N ARG A 18 -1.11 -5.87 -7.17
CA ARG A 18 -2.10 -4.87 -6.73
C ARG A 18 -2.44 -3.89 -7.85
N ASP A 19 -1.64 -2.85 -8.07
CA ASP A 19 -2.01 -1.77 -9.00
C ASP A 19 -2.06 -2.19 -10.46
N GLY A 20 -1.19 -3.13 -10.86
CA GLY A 20 -1.11 -3.59 -12.24
C GLY A 20 -2.44 -4.16 -12.73
N HIS A 21 -2.99 -5.15 -12.02
CA HIS A 21 -4.28 -5.74 -12.37
C HIS A 21 -5.47 -4.88 -11.94
N GLN A 22 -5.34 -4.01 -10.94
CA GLN A 22 -6.36 -3.00 -10.63
C GLN A 22 -6.58 -2.06 -11.83
N SER A 23 -5.51 -1.66 -12.51
CA SER A 23 -5.54 -0.76 -13.67
C SER A 23 -5.96 -1.47 -14.97
N LEU A 24 -5.50 -2.70 -15.19
CA LEU A 24 -5.65 -3.38 -16.48
C LEU A 24 -6.76 -4.44 -16.51
N LEU A 25 -7.08 -5.03 -15.36
CA LEU A 25 -7.98 -6.19 -15.26
C LEU A 25 -9.08 -5.97 -14.22
N ALA A 26 -9.43 -4.71 -13.95
CA ALA A 26 -10.47 -4.33 -12.99
C ALA A 26 -10.32 -5.04 -11.62
N THR A 27 -9.09 -5.24 -11.16
CA THR A 27 -8.79 -5.89 -9.87
C THR A 27 -9.18 -7.37 -9.79
N ARG A 28 -9.37 -8.06 -10.93
CA ARG A 28 -9.90 -9.44 -10.97
C ARG A 28 -8.86 -10.54 -10.86
N MET A 29 -7.59 -10.23 -10.59
CA MET A 29 -6.57 -11.25 -10.35
C MET A 29 -6.87 -12.02 -9.06
N ARG A 30 -6.86 -13.35 -9.16
CA ARG A 30 -7.29 -14.26 -8.09
C ARG A 30 -6.13 -14.66 -7.17
N THR A 31 -6.48 -15.08 -5.96
CA THR A 31 -5.51 -15.51 -4.94
C THR A 31 -4.70 -16.71 -5.41
N HIS A 32 -5.33 -17.64 -6.15
CA HIS A 32 -4.67 -18.81 -6.72
C HIS A 32 -3.41 -18.43 -7.51
N ASP A 33 -3.55 -17.48 -8.44
CA ASP A 33 -2.46 -17.11 -9.36
C ASP A 33 -1.39 -16.26 -8.65
N ILE A 34 -1.83 -15.34 -7.77
CA ILE A 34 -0.94 -14.48 -6.98
C ILE A 34 -0.09 -15.32 -6.01
N ALA A 35 -0.72 -16.19 -5.23
CA ALA A 35 -0.02 -17.03 -4.26
C ALA A 35 0.89 -18.05 -4.95
N GLY A 36 0.47 -18.59 -6.10
CA GLY A 36 1.24 -19.57 -6.88
C GLY A 36 2.61 -19.06 -7.34
N ILE A 37 2.75 -17.74 -7.59
CA ILE A 37 4.02 -17.16 -8.07
C ILE A 37 4.85 -16.48 -6.96
N ALA A 38 4.26 -16.16 -5.80
CA ALA A 38 4.93 -15.40 -4.74
C ALA A 38 6.26 -16.01 -4.28
N GLY A 39 6.35 -17.34 -4.16
CA GLY A 39 7.59 -18.02 -3.80
C GLY A 39 8.70 -17.90 -4.85
N THR A 40 8.36 -17.67 -6.12
CA THR A 40 9.35 -17.41 -7.16
C THR A 40 9.92 -16.00 -7.04
N TYR A 41 9.11 -14.99 -6.73
CA TYR A 41 9.61 -13.64 -6.42
C TYR A 41 10.63 -13.67 -5.28
N ALA A 42 10.29 -14.36 -4.19
CA ALA A 42 11.14 -14.51 -3.01
C ALA A 42 12.54 -15.06 -3.33
N ARG A 43 12.62 -16.04 -4.25
CA ARG A 43 13.88 -16.72 -4.63
C ARG A 43 14.62 -16.03 -5.76
N ALA A 44 13.91 -15.57 -6.78
CA ALA A 44 14.49 -15.08 -8.04
C ALA A 44 14.70 -13.57 -8.05
N LEU A 45 13.94 -12.81 -7.25
CA LEU A 45 13.99 -11.35 -7.16
C LEU A 45 14.15 -10.87 -5.70
N PRO A 46 15.12 -11.40 -4.93
CA PRO A 46 15.29 -11.04 -3.51
C PRO A 46 15.71 -9.58 -3.27
N GLN A 47 16.10 -8.85 -4.32
CA GLN A 47 16.51 -7.45 -4.26
C GLN A 47 15.35 -6.44 -4.33
N LEU A 48 14.12 -6.90 -4.54
CA LEU A 48 12.95 -6.02 -4.48
C LEU A 48 12.84 -5.41 -3.08
N LEU A 49 12.48 -4.12 -3.04
CA LEU A 49 12.14 -3.46 -1.78
C LEU A 49 10.88 -4.07 -1.20
N SER A 50 9.83 -4.14 -2.01
CA SER A 50 8.53 -4.63 -1.59
C SER A 50 7.72 -5.23 -2.73
N LEU A 51 6.79 -6.11 -2.37
CA LEU A 51 5.67 -6.51 -3.21
C LEU A 51 4.45 -5.70 -2.78
N GLU A 52 3.95 -4.83 -3.65
CA GLU A 52 2.66 -4.20 -3.44
C GLU A 52 1.57 -5.19 -3.82
N CYS A 53 0.98 -5.82 -2.79
CA CYS A 53 0.10 -6.97 -2.95
C CYS A 53 -1.24 -6.83 -2.21
N TRP A 54 -1.51 -5.66 -1.60
CA TRP A 54 -2.69 -5.48 -0.76
C TRP A 54 -3.19 -4.03 -0.70
N GLY A 55 -4.39 -3.84 -0.14
CA GLY A 55 -5.04 -2.53 -0.06
C GLY A 55 -5.64 -2.04 -1.38
N GLY A 56 -6.01 -0.77 -1.43
CA GLY A 56 -6.78 -0.24 -2.57
C GLY A 56 -8.09 -1.01 -2.80
N ALA A 57 -8.40 -1.33 -4.05
CA ALA A 57 -9.65 -2.01 -4.40
C ALA A 57 -9.64 -3.52 -4.11
N THR A 58 -8.48 -4.12 -3.83
CA THR A 58 -8.36 -5.59 -3.75
C THR A 58 -9.14 -6.17 -2.57
N PHE A 59 -9.30 -5.42 -1.49
CA PHE A 59 -10.02 -5.87 -0.30
C PHE A 59 -11.51 -6.10 -0.58
N ASP A 60 -12.19 -5.09 -1.14
CA ASP A 60 -13.61 -5.18 -1.52
C ASP A 60 -13.82 -6.17 -2.69
N VAL A 61 -12.97 -6.11 -3.72
CA VAL A 61 -13.15 -6.93 -4.92
C VAL A 61 -12.95 -8.42 -4.65
N ALA A 62 -12.01 -8.80 -3.77
CA ALA A 62 -11.81 -10.20 -3.40
C ALA A 62 -13.09 -10.82 -2.84
N MET A 63 -13.73 -10.16 -1.87
CA MET A 63 -14.96 -10.66 -1.26
C MET A 63 -16.16 -10.53 -2.20
N ARG A 64 -16.33 -9.36 -2.84
CA ARG A 64 -17.53 -9.04 -3.60
C ARG A 64 -17.63 -9.76 -4.94
N PHE A 65 -16.52 -9.94 -5.64
CA PHE A 65 -16.52 -10.42 -7.04
C PHE A 65 -15.71 -11.69 -7.27
N LEU A 66 -14.76 -12.02 -6.39
CA LEU A 66 -13.94 -13.23 -6.53
C LEU A 66 -14.37 -14.35 -5.57
N THR A 67 -15.23 -14.04 -4.59
CA THR A 67 -15.67 -14.99 -3.55
C THR A 67 -14.48 -15.58 -2.78
N GLU A 68 -13.50 -14.73 -2.49
CA GLU A 68 -12.25 -15.07 -1.81
C GLU A 68 -12.00 -14.13 -0.63
N ASP A 69 -11.25 -14.60 0.38
CA ASP A 69 -10.87 -13.80 1.54
C ASP A 69 -9.55 -13.04 1.28
N PRO A 70 -9.54 -11.69 1.33
CA PRO A 70 -8.31 -10.92 1.18
C PRO A 70 -7.29 -11.18 2.31
N TRP A 71 -7.71 -11.59 3.51
CA TRP A 71 -6.81 -11.96 4.60
C TRP A 71 -6.11 -13.28 4.32
N GLU A 72 -6.81 -14.27 3.76
CA GLU A 72 -6.21 -15.53 3.31
C GLU A 72 -5.17 -15.28 2.21
N ARG A 73 -5.47 -14.40 1.26
CA ARG A 73 -4.51 -13.98 0.23
C ARG A 73 -3.24 -13.42 0.84
N LEU A 74 -3.36 -12.51 1.80
CA LEU A 74 -2.21 -11.91 2.49
C LEU A 74 -1.38 -12.98 3.21
N GLY A 75 -2.04 -13.89 3.94
CA GLY A 75 -1.37 -14.99 4.65
C GLY A 75 -0.57 -15.90 3.72
N LYS A 76 -1.16 -16.32 2.60
CA LYS A 76 -0.48 -17.17 1.60
C LYS A 76 0.73 -16.48 0.97
N VAL A 77 0.61 -15.20 0.62
CA VAL A 77 1.74 -14.42 0.06
C VAL A 77 2.83 -14.23 1.11
N ARG A 78 2.46 -13.95 2.36
CA ARG A 78 3.40 -13.79 3.48
C ARG A 78 4.22 -15.06 3.73
N GLU A 79 3.58 -16.22 3.73
CA GLU A 79 4.22 -17.52 3.88
C GLU A 79 5.16 -17.81 2.71
N ALA A 80 4.73 -17.54 1.48
CA ALA A 80 5.51 -17.84 0.28
C ALA A 80 6.70 -16.90 0.06
N ALA A 81 6.61 -15.64 0.49
CA ALA A 81 7.65 -14.63 0.31
C ALA A 81 8.13 -14.02 1.64
N PRO A 82 8.75 -14.81 2.55
CA PRO A 82 9.08 -14.36 3.91
C PRO A 82 10.22 -13.32 3.98
N ASN A 83 11.00 -13.16 2.92
CA ASN A 83 12.16 -12.27 2.85
C ASN A 83 11.88 -10.90 2.21
N LEU A 84 10.70 -10.68 1.64
CA LEU A 84 10.32 -9.42 0.99
C LEU A 84 9.35 -8.63 1.87
N LEU A 85 9.43 -7.29 1.84
CA LEU A 85 8.41 -6.47 2.49
C LEU A 85 7.08 -6.62 1.74
N LEU A 86 5.99 -6.83 2.47
CA LEU A 86 4.65 -6.74 1.87
C LEU A 86 4.12 -5.32 2.04
N GLN A 87 3.75 -4.71 0.92
CA GLN A 87 3.28 -3.35 0.86
C GLN A 87 1.78 -3.28 0.58
N MET A 88 1.11 -2.33 1.25
CA MET A 88 -0.28 -2.00 0.98
C MET A 88 -0.50 -0.51 0.72
N LEU A 89 -1.56 -0.22 -0.04
CA LEU A 89 -2.11 1.13 -0.17
C LEU A 89 -3.26 1.34 0.84
N LEU A 90 -3.10 2.33 1.72
CA LEU A 90 -4.06 2.71 2.75
C LEU A 90 -4.55 4.14 2.54
N ARG A 91 -5.87 4.34 2.50
CA ARG A 91 -6.45 5.68 2.35
C ARG A 91 -6.79 6.25 3.73
N GLY A 92 -5.89 7.04 4.31
CA GLY A 92 -6.03 7.78 5.58
C GLY A 92 -7.20 7.35 6.49
N ALA A 93 -8.16 8.25 6.68
CA ALA A 93 -9.37 8.02 7.49
C ALA A 93 -10.41 7.04 6.88
N ASN A 94 -10.23 6.62 5.63
CA ASN A 94 -11.13 5.70 4.93
C ASN A 94 -10.70 4.23 5.04
N GLY A 95 -9.45 3.96 5.43
CA GLY A 95 -8.87 2.63 5.39
C GLY A 95 -8.89 2.04 3.98
N VAL A 96 -9.65 0.96 3.80
CA VAL A 96 -9.91 0.29 2.51
C VAL A 96 -11.38 0.41 2.07
N GLY A 97 -12.15 1.27 2.73
CA GLY A 97 -13.55 1.54 2.40
C GLY A 97 -13.75 2.85 1.64
N TYR A 98 -15.02 3.22 1.47
CA TYR A 98 -15.44 4.36 0.64
C TYR A 98 -15.91 5.58 1.45
N THR A 99 -15.97 5.48 2.78
CA THR A 99 -16.42 6.55 3.70
C THR A 99 -15.37 6.79 4.79
N ASN A 100 -15.43 7.92 5.49
CA ASN A 100 -14.59 8.11 6.67
C ASN A 100 -15.12 7.21 7.79
N TYR A 101 -14.22 6.49 8.45
CA TYR A 101 -14.56 5.66 9.59
C TYR A 101 -14.09 6.34 10.88
N PRO A 102 -14.71 6.02 12.03
CA PRO A 102 -14.20 6.44 13.32
C PRO A 102 -12.76 5.96 13.55
N ASP A 103 -11.97 6.73 14.29
CA ASP A 103 -10.54 6.49 14.50
C ASP A 103 -10.22 5.08 15.01
N ASN A 104 -11.05 4.56 15.93
CA ASN A 104 -10.88 3.22 16.49
C ASN A 104 -11.01 2.10 15.44
N VAL A 105 -11.80 2.31 14.39
CA VAL A 105 -11.93 1.35 13.28
C VAL A 105 -10.66 1.37 12.44
N VAL A 106 -10.13 2.55 12.13
CA VAL A 106 -8.87 2.70 11.36
C VAL A 106 -7.71 2.07 12.13
N GLN A 107 -7.58 2.38 13.43
CA GLN A 107 -6.56 1.80 14.30
C GLN A 107 -6.66 0.28 14.37
N HIS A 108 -7.87 -0.27 14.55
CA HIS A 108 -8.08 -1.71 14.61
C HIS A 108 -7.71 -2.37 13.27
N PHE A 109 -8.11 -1.78 12.14
CA PHE A 109 -7.77 -2.29 10.82
C PHE A 109 -6.25 -2.33 10.59
N VAL A 110 -5.54 -1.25 10.92
CA VAL A 110 -4.07 -1.19 10.79
C VAL A 110 -3.41 -2.28 11.64
N ARG A 111 -3.86 -2.46 12.89
CA ARG A 111 -3.37 -3.53 13.77
C ARG A 111 -3.56 -4.92 13.17
N GLN A 112 -4.73 -5.21 12.61
CA GLN A 112 -4.97 -6.50 11.95
C GLN A 112 -4.11 -6.66 10.67
N ALA A 113 -3.97 -5.60 9.86
CA ALA A 113 -3.13 -5.62 8.66
C ALA A 113 -1.65 -5.87 8.99
N ALA A 114 -1.14 -5.21 10.03
CA ALA A 114 0.23 -5.40 10.52
C ALA A 114 0.44 -6.83 11.03
N ALA A 115 -0.49 -7.36 11.83
CA ALA A 115 -0.45 -8.74 12.33
C ALA A 115 -0.59 -9.78 11.22
N GLY A 116 -1.36 -9.48 10.17
CA GLY A 116 -1.51 -10.30 8.97
C GLY A 116 -0.27 -10.35 8.07
N GLY A 117 0.70 -9.47 8.30
CA GLY A 117 2.01 -9.52 7.63
C GLY A 117 2.31 -8.35 6.69
N VAL A 118 1.51 -7.28 6.69
CA VAL A 118 1.86 -6.03 6.01
C VAL A 118 3.03 -5.35 6.74
N ASP A 119 4.05 -4.95 6.00
CA ASP A 119 5.25 -4.32 6.53
C ASP A 119 5.37 -2.84 6.18
N LEU A 120 4.91 -2.45 4.98
CA LEU A 120 5.00 -1.10 4.45
C LEU A 120 3.61 -0.56 4.10
N PHE A 121 3.19 0.48 4.80
CA PHE A 121 1.92 1.15 4.59
C PHE A 121 2.15 2.45 3.82
N ARG A 122 1.74 2.46 2.56
CA ARG A 122 1.62 3.70 1.78
C ARG A 122 0.32 4.38 2.16
N VAL A 123 0.41 5.42 2.97
CA VAL A 123 -0.74 6.18 3.48
C VAL A 123 -0.92 7.44 2.64
N PHE A 124 -2.13 7.66 2.12
CA PHE A 124 -2.46 8.90 1.40
C PHE A 124 -3.84 9.44 1.81
N ASP A 125 -4.05 10.72 1.59
CA ASP A 125 -5.36 11.38 1.64
C ASP A 125 -5.71 11.95 0.27
N CYS A 126 -6.98 11.86 -0.14
CA CYS A 126 -7.40 12.27 -1.48
C CYS A 126 -7.31 13.79 -1.73
N LEU A 127 -7.12 14.60 -0.69
CA LEU A 127 -6.95 16.04 -0.76
C LEU A 127 -5.57 16.51 -0.26
N ASN A 128 -4.62 15.59 -0.05
CA ASN A 128 -3.33 15.86 0.62
C ASN A 128 -3.50 16.53 2.00
N TRP A 129 -4.58 16.21 2.73
CA TRP A 129 -4.80 16.78 4.05
C TRP A 129 -4.10 15.93 5.13
N VAL A 130 -2.94 16.43 5.58
CA VAL A 130 -2.07 15.72 6.55
C VAL A 130 -2.79 15.35 7.84
N GLU A 131 -3.67 16.22 8.35
CA GLU A 131 -4.43 15.94 9.58
C GLU A 131 -5.30 14.68 9.45
N ASN A 132 -5.85 14.43 8.26
CA ASN A 132 -6.69 13.26 7.98
C ASN A 132 -5.88 11.96 7.81
N MET A 133 -4.54 12.07 7.74
CA MET A 133 -3.62 10.92 7.67
C MET A 133 -3.06 10.53 9.03
N ARG A 134 -3.07 11.43 10.03
CA ARG A 134 -2.41 11.24 11.33
C ARG A 134 -2.84 9.96 12.02
N VAL A 135 -4.15 9.72 12.13
CA VAL A 135 -4.70 8.54 12.81
C VAL A 135 -4.14 7.24 12.23
N ALA A 136 -4.08 7.13 10.91
CA ALA A 136 -3.53 5.96 10.24
C ALA A 136 -2.01 5.86 10.42
N MET A 137 -1.28 6.98 10.28
CA MET A 137 0.17 7.02 10.45
C MET A 137 0.59 6.65 11.88
N ASP A 138 -0.08 7.20 12.89
CA ASP A 138 0.18 6.93 14.30
C ASP A 138 -0.09 5.46 14.63
N ALA A 139 -1.17 4.89 14.08
CA ALA A 139 -1.48 3.47 14.23
C ALA A 139 -0.40 2.58 13.61
N VAL A 140 0.07 2.90 12.39
CA VAL A 140 1.15 2.13 11.73
C VAL A 140 2.44 2.22 12.53
N GLY A 141 2.77 3.40 13.05
CA GLY A 141 3.93 3.62 13.90
C GLY A 141 3.85 2.84 15.22
N ALA A 142 2.68 2.78 15.84
CA ALA A 142 2.44 2.02 17.07
C ALA A 142 2.64 0.50 16.87
N GLU A 143 2.36 -0.03 15.68
CA GLU A 143 2.61 -1.43 15.32
C GLU A 143 4.06 -1.69 14.84
N GLY A 144 4.93 -0.67 14.87
CA GLY A 144 6.34 -0.79 14.49
C GLY A 144 6.57 -1.06 13.00
N LYS A 145 5.61 -0.67 12.14
CA LYS A 145 5.66 -0.89 10.69
C LYS A 145 6.14 0.37 9.95
N LEU A 146 6.49 0.22 8.67
CA LEU A 146 6.99 1.33 7.86
C LEU A 146 5.85 2.23 7.39
N ILE A 147 5.98 3.53 7.66
CA ILE A 147 5.05 4.57 7.20
C ILE A 147 5.64 5.24 5.96
N GLU A 148 4.98 5.08 4.82
CA GLU A 148 5.23 5.86 3.62
C GLU A 148 4.09 6.87 3.44
N ALA A 149 4.26 8.08 3.98
CA ALA A 149 3.30 9.16 3.82
C ALA A 149 3.41 9.74 2.40
N ALA A 150 2.38 9.51 1.59
CA ALA A 150 2.36 9.89 0.19
C ALA A 150 1.73 11.28 0.00
N MET A 151 2.32 12.05 -0.92
CA MET A 151 1.70 13.24 -1.49
C MET A 151 1.18 12.93 -2.89
N CYS A 152 -0.12 13.12 -3.12
CA CYS A 152 -0.70 13.00 -4.44
C CYS A 152 -0.29 14.20 -5.30
N TYR A 153 0.40 13.91 -6.40
CA TYR A 153 0.79 14.92 -7.38
C TYR A 153 -0.41 15.31 -8.27
N THR A 154 -0.53 16.60 -8.57
CA THR A 154 -1.52 17.12 -9.52
C THR A 154 -1.04 18.45 -10.09
N GLY A 155 -1.56 18.83 -11.26
CA GLY A 155 -1.13 20.05 -11.92
C GLY A 155 0.20 19.90 -12.64
N ASP A 156 0.93 21.01 -12.71
CA ASP A 156 2.23 21.09 -13.38
C ASP A 156 3.10 22.12 -12.65
N ILE A 157 4.16 21.66 -11.98
CA ILE A 157 5.08 22.51 -11.23
C ILE A 157 5.93 23.44 -12.13
N LEU A 158 5.97 23.17 -13.43
CA LEU A 158 6.70 23.97 -14.42
C LEU A 158 5.84 25.05 -15.05
N ASP A 159 4.51 25.02 -14.84
CA ASP A 159 3.57 26.00 -15.38
C ASP A 159 3.28 27.12 -14.36
N PRO A 160 3.85 28.33 -14.54
CA PRO A 160 3.61 29.45 -13.63
C PRO A 160 2.16 29.95 -13.64
N ALA A 161 1.38 29.67 -14.69
CA ALA A 161 -0.04 30.02 -14.73
C ALA A 161 -0.90 29.14 -13.81
N ARG A 162 -0.36 28.00 -13.34
CA ARG A 162 -1.02 27.04 -12.44
C ARG A 162 -0.40 27.04 -11.04
N ALA A 163 -0.14 28.23 -10.51
CA ALA A 163 0.61 28.45 -9.25
C ALA A 163 0.04 27.80 -7.97
N LYS A 164 -1.18 27.23 -7.99
CA LYS A 164 -1.80 26.58 -6.81
C LYS A 164 -0.97 25.39 -6.29
N TYR A 165 -0.42 24.58 -7.20
CA TYR A 165 0.38 23.39 -6.86
C TYR A 165 1.80 23.55 -7.43
N ASN A 166 2.50 24.60 -7.00
CA ASN A 166 3.89 24.88 -7.39
C ASN A 166 4.88 24.00 -6.61
N LEU A 167 6.18 24.08 -6.91
CA LEU A 167 7.22 23.30 -6.23
C LEU A 167 7.20 23.49 -4.70
N LYS A 168 6.94 24.70 -4.20
CA LYS A 168 6.89 24.99 -2.75
C LYS A 168 5.75 24.28 -2.04
N TYR A 169 4.67 23.92 -2.73
CA TYR A 169 3.61 23.12 -2.13
C TYR A 169 4.08 21.70 -1.78
N TYR A 170 5.05 21.15 -2.53
CA TYR A 170 5.53 19.78 -2.40
C TYR A 170 6.79 19.60 -1.52
N VAL A 171 7.47 20.69 -1.14
CA VAL A 171 8.72 20.71 -0.36
C VAL A 171 8.50 21.35 1.00
#